data_AF-A0A843DI13-F1
#
_entry.id   AF-A0A843DI13-F1
#
_cell.length_a   1.000
_cell.length_b   1.000
_cell.length_c   1.000
_cell.angle_alpha   90.00
_cell.angle_beta   90.00
_cell.angle_gamma   90.00
#
_symmetry.space_group_name_H-M   'P 1'
#
loop_
_entity.id
_entity.type
_entity.pdbx_description
1 polymer ?
#
loop_
_entity_poly.entity_id
_entity_poly.type
_entity_poly.pdbx_seq_one_letter_code
_entity_poly.pdbx_strand_id
1 'polypeptide(L)'
;MPFEELEHTADVKMRITAPDFSTLLAESGHALAAVLYGDFAKEPETLTLEIEAEGSDRAELAVNFLSELLFLTEIEYLVPLS
;
A
#
# COMPACT_ATOMS: atom_id res chain seq x y z
N MET A 1 -24.80 -27.56 1.92
CA MET A 1 -24.06 -26.86 0.86
C MET A 1 -22.61 -27.33 0.96
N PRO A 2 -21.89 -27.60 -0.15
CA PRO A 2 -20.59 -28.25 -0.10
C PRO A 2 -19.45 -27.24 0.10
N PHE A 3 -19.62 -26.28 1.00
CA PHE A 3 -18.53 -25.39 1.38
C PHE A 3 -18.62 -25.03 2.87
N GLU A 4 -17.46 -24.88 3.46
CA GLU A 4 -17.23 -24.47 4.84
C GLU A 4 -16.43 -23.17 4.79
N GLU A 5 -16.96 -22.12 5.41
CA GLU A 5 -16.28 -20.84 5.50
C GLU A 5 -15.30 -20.91 6.67
N LEU A 6 -14.01 -20.88 6.37
CA LEU A 6 -12.94 -20.88 7.36
C LEU A 6 -12.78 -19.49 7.98
N GLU A 7 -12.11 -19.42 9.14
CA GLU A 7 -11.87 -18.18 9.87
C GLU A 7 -11.09 -17.18 9.00
N HIS A 8 -11.80 -16.15 8.50
CA HIS A 8 -11.27 -15.10 7.65
C HIS A 8 -10.49 -14.10 8.52
N THR A 9 -9.22 -14.36 8.83
CA THR A 9 -8.32 -13.30 9.33
C THR A 9 -7.87 -12.44 8.13
N ALA A 10 -8.81 -11.70 7.55
CA ALA A 10 -8.61 -10.91 6.32
C ALA A 10 -7.70 -9.69 6.53
N ASP A 11 -7.58 -9.21 7.76
CA ASP A 11 -6.90 -7.96 8.07
C ASP A 11 -5.46 -8.18 8.56
N VAL A 12 -4.54 -7.36 8.05
CA VAL A 12 -3.17 -7.26 8.54
C VAL A 12 -3.00 -5.95 9.29
N LYS A 13 -2.47 -6.02 10.52
CA LYS A 13 -2.12 -4.83 11.30
C LYS A 13 -0.61 -4.60 11.26
N MET A 14 -0.21 -3.48 10.66
CA MET A 14 1.19 -3.06 10.56
C MET A 14 1.52 -1.94 11.55
N ARG A 15 2.76 -1.92 12.03
CA ARG A 15 3.33 -0.78 12.77
C ARG A 15 4.54 -0.28 11.99
N ILE A 16 4.50 0.98 11.58
CA ILE A 16 5.50 1.61 10.73
C ILE A 16 6.01 2.84 11.46
N THR A 17 7.33 3.06 11.39
CA THR A 17 7.99 4.18 12.06
C THR A 17 8.99 4.81 11.12
N ALA A 18 9.03 6.14 11.09
CA ALA A 18 9.89 6.92 10.21
C ALA A 18 10.29 8.24 10.89
N PRO A 19 11.38 8.90 10.44
CA PRO A 19 11.87 10.14 11.04
C PRO A 19 10.91 11.33 10.85
N ASP A 20 10.09 11.30 9.80
CA ASP A 20 9.08 12.33 9.51
C ASP A 20 7.86 11.73 8.79
N PHE A 21 6.83 12.56 8.60
CA PHE A 21 5.56 12.12 8.02
C PHE A 21 5.66 11.77 6.53
N SER A 22 6.55 12.44 5.79
CA SER A 22 6.75 12.13 4.36
C SER A 22 7.36 10.75 4.19
N THR A 23 8.44 10.47 4.95
CA THR A 23 9.04 9.14 4.97
C THR A 23 8.08 8.09 5.52
N LEU A 24 7.21 8.44 6.47
CA LEU A 24 6.19 7.51 6.98
C LEU A 24 5.23 7.05 5.87
N LEU A 25 4.80 7.96 4.98
CA LEU A 25 3.93 7.63 3.85
C LEU A 25 4.65 6.70 2.87
N ALA A 26 5.91 7.00 2.52
CA ALA A 26 6.71 6.16 1.63
C ALA A 26 6.89 4.74 2.17
N GLU A 27 7.31 4.60 3.44
CA GLU A 27 7.45 3.30 4.11
C GLU A 27 6.11 2.56 4.23
N SER A 28 5.00 3.29 4.37
CA SER A 28 3.65 2.70 4.39
C SER A 28 3.24 2.12 3.04
N GLY A 29 3.57 2.82 1.94
CA GLY A 29 3.38 2.30 0.58
C GLY A 29 4.22 1.05 0.32
N HIS A 30 5.47 1.05 0.77
CA HIS A 30 6.34 -0.13 0.66
C HIS A 30 5.80 -1.32 1.47
N ALA A 31 5.37 -1.09 2.71
CA ALA A 31 4.78 -2.13 3.55
C ALA A 31 3.49 -2.70 2.94
N LEU A 32 2.63 -1.85 2.35
CA LEU A 32 1.45 -2.28 1.62
C LEU A 32 1.82 -3.20 0.45
N ALA A 33 2.79 -2.79 -0.39
CA ALA A 33 3.27 -3.60 -1.51
C ALA A 33 3.83 -4.96 -1.05
N ALA A 34 4.61 -4.98 0.04
CA ALA A 34 5.16 -6.20 0.60
C ALA A 34 4.07 -7.16 1.14
N VAL A 35 2.99 -6.62 1.72
CA VAL A 35 1.85 -7.44 2.18
C VAL A 35 1.08 -8.03 1.01
N LEU A 36 0.85 -7.25 -0.04
CA LEU A 36 0.05 -7.68 -1.19
C LEU A 36 0.79 -8.68 -2.10
N TYR A 37 2.07 -8.43 -2.34
CA TYR A 37 2.83 -9.14 -3.39
C TYR A 37 4.02 -9.93 -2.86
N GLY A 38 4.38 -9.80 -1.59
CA GLY A 38 5.57 -10.43 -1.01
C GLY A 38 6.86 -9.90 -1.62
N ASP A 39 7.89 -10.75 -1.67
CA ASP A 39 9.14 -10.43 -2.38
C ASP A 39 8.93 -10.57 -3.89
N PHE A 40 8.86 -9.44 -4.59
CA PHE A 40 8.83 -9.40 -6.05
C PHE A 40 10.19 -8.98 -6.62
N ALA A 41 10.57 -9.55 -7.78
CA ALA A 41 11.84 -9.24 -8.41
C ALA A 41 11.89 -7.77 -8.86
N LYS A 42 12.93 -7.04 -8.44
CA LYS A 42 13.15 -5.61 -8.73
C LYS A 42 13.63 -5.32 -10.17
N GLU A 43 13.39 -6.22 -11.12
CA GLU A 43 13.78 -6.05 -12.53
C GLU A 43 12.65 -5.68 -13.52
N PRO A 44 11.61 -4.88 -13.18
CA PRO A 44 10.72 -4.30 -14.20
C PRO A 44 11.21 -2.92 -14.67
N GLU A 45 10.65 -2.46 -15.79
CA GLU A 45 10.75 -1.05 -16.19
C GLU A 45 10.16 -0.16 -15.09
N THR A 46 10.91 0.86 -14.68
CA THR A 46 10.47 1.83 -13.68
C THR A 46 9.91 3.07 -14.37
N LEU A 47 8.82 3.61 -13.85
CA LEU A 47 8.26 4.89 -14.27
C LEU A 47 7.94 5.76 -13.05
N THR A 48 7.95 7.08 -13.24
CA THR A 48 7.55 8.05 -12.21
C THR A 48 6.15 8.54 -12.52
N LEU A 49 5.27 8.48 -11.51
CA LEU A 49 3.93 9.06 -11.56
C LEU A 49 3.78 10.08 -10.44
N GLU A 50 3.02 11.12 -10.73
CA GLU A 50 2.53 12.05 -9.73
C GLU A 50 1.19 11.53 -9.21
N ILE A 51 1.05 11.51 -7.89
CA ILE A 51 -0.19 11.15 -7.21
C ILE A 51 -0.55 12.28 -6.26
N GLU A 52 -1.84 12.58 -6.18
CA GLU A 52 -2.38 13.61 -5.30
C GLU A 52 -3.39 12.95 -4.35
N ALA A 53 -3.28 13.26 -3.06
CA ALA A 53 -4.22 12.84 -2.05
C ALA A 53 -4.45 13.98 -1.07
N GLU A 54 -5.68 14.11 -0.61
CA GLU A 54 -6.09 15.12 0.37
C GLU A 54 -6.68 14.45 1.61
N GLY A 55 -6.64 15.13 2.74
CA GLY A 55 -7.27 14.67 3.98
C GLY A 55 -7.43 15.82 4.96
N SER A 56 -8.47 15.78 5.80
CA SER A 56 -8.72 16.79 6.82
C SER A 56 -7.72 16.74 7.98
N ASP A 57 -7.06 15.59 8.14
CA ASP A 57 -5.93 15.39 9.06
C ASP A 57 -4.88 14.42 8.48
N ARG A 58 -3.83 14.15 9.26
CA ARG A 58 -2.74 13.25 8.84
C ARG A 58 -3.17 11.79 8.70
N ALA A 59 -4.13 11.33 9.48
CA ALA A 59 -4.59 9.95 9.43
C ALA A 59 -5.44 9.73 8.17
N GLU A 60 -6.38 10.64 7.89
CA GLU A 60 -7.17 10.61 6.67
C GLU A 60 -6.31 10.77 5.42
N LEU A 61 -5.35 11.70 5.43
CA LEU A 61 -4.39 11.84 4.33
C LEU A 61 -3.60 10.55 4.07
N ALA A 62 -3.15 9.86 5.13
CA ALA A 62 -2.45 8.59 4.98
C ALA A 62 -3.36 7.48 4.42
N VAL A 63 -4.62 7.41 4.86
CA VAL A 63 -5.59 6.45 4.32
C VAL A 63 -5.85 6.71 2.84
N ASN A 64 -6.10 7.96 2.46
CA ASN A 64 -6.38 8.32 1.07
C ASN A 64 -5.15 8.09 0.19
N PHE A 65 -3.95 8.47 0.63
CA PHE A 65 -2.70 8.16 -0.05
C PHE A 65 -2.50 6.66 -0.29
N LEU A 66 -2.70 5.81 0.72
CA LEU A 66 -2.58 4.36 0.57
C LEU A 66 -3.67 3.76 -0.33
N SER A 67 -4.85 4.37 -0.34
CA SER A 67 -5.95 3.96 -1.23
C SER A 67 -5.62 4.25 -2.70
N GLU A 68 -5.00 5.39 -3.00
CA GLU A 68 -4.50 5.70 -4.34
C GLU A 68 -3.41 4.71 -4.79
N LEU A 69 -2.46 4.37 -3.90
CA LEU A 69 -1.46 3.35 -4.21
C LEU A 69 -2.10 1.98 -4.45
N LEU A 70 -3.06 1.58 -3.63
CA LEU A 70 -3.79 0.32 -3.82
C LEU A 70 -4.51 0.31 -5.18
N PHE A 71 -5.19 1.39 -5.53
CA PHE A 71 -5.85 1.54 -6.83
C PHE A 71 -4.86 1.35 -8.00
N LEU A 72 -3.69 1.99 -7.94
CA LEU A 72 -2.65 1.82 -8.98
C LEU A 72 -2.16 0.37 -9.08
N THR A 73 -2.07 -0.33 -7.95
CA THR A 73 -1.65 -1.73 -7.95
C THR A 73 -2.70 -2.67 -8.54
N GLU A 74 -3.99 -2.37 -8.32
CA GLU A 74 -5.10 -3.21 -8.78
C GLU A 74 -5.49 -2.97 -10.23
N ILE A 75 -5.44 -1.71 -10.68
CA ILE A 75 -5.94 -1.31 -12.00
C ILE A 75 -4.81 -1.20 -13.02
N GLU A 76 -3.70 -0.59 -12.63
CA GLU A 76 -2.57 -0.32 -13.53
C GLU A 76 -1.44 -1.36 -13.39
N TYR A 77 -1.56 -2.30 -12.43
CA TYR A 77 -0.54 -3.31 -12.12
C TYR A 77 0.82 -2.68 -11.75
N LEU A 78 0.80 -1.47 -11.19
CA LEU A 78 2.00 -0.74 -10.78
C LEU A 78 2.24 -0.91 -9.29
N VAL A 79 3.45 -1.29 -8.91
CA VAL A 79 3.82 -1.54 -7.51
C VAL A 79 4.78 -0.44 -7.01
N PRO A 80 4.51 0.19 -5.85
CA PRO A 80 5.41 1.18 -5.26
C PRO A 80 6.80 0.60 -4.97
N LEU A 81 7.84 1.34 -5.38
CA LEU A 81 9.23 1.02 -5.05
C LEU A 81 9.62 1.63 -3.70
N SER A 82 10.46 0.91 -2.96
CA SER A 82 11.10 1.35 -1.70
C SER A 82 12.15 2.42 -1.93
#